data_AF-A0AB35PI83-F1
#
_entry.id   AF-A0AB35PI83-F1
#
_cell.length_a   1.000
_cell.length_b   1.000
_cell.length_c   1.000
_cell.angle_alpha   90.00
_cell.angle_beta   90.00
_cell.angle_gamma   90.00
#
_symmetry.space_group_name_H-M   'P 1'
#
loop_
_entity.id
_entity.type
_entity.pdbx_description
1 polymer ?
#
loop_
_entity_poly.entity_id
_entity_poly.type
_entity_poly.pdbx_seq_one_letter_code
_entity_poly.pdbx_strand_id
1 'polypeptide(L)'
;MSVSKHQFFEMYGTGREDDRWDFKEDLHVKSKENFYSFVKDVLAFSNSGGGYLLLGVKDRTLELVGIEEEIDEANLGEKIESTLGYSIRFSLFYFEYEQKDKALTLGIMYIHESDKINVSPKTLNGPKKAIVQENTIYVRRNTRSVNANREDFEKIGHRINNAGEYEFKESDLMILERNKERSDSLAIKLEKYIKGEFVFTSNEFGYKLNELYRHQVKYNKLEFARLLGFENHRIDDYFEGKLFPTLEHILRATTIFNLPSDYFFTPTLHMEYPIWQEPLVSYCIIEKMKYKDDLFHCEKNKFFSDVLWQLAGGMRTFSEWLHSERIPIQSITNNKPKYKYIDDRYLYSCVNYMNDIELYNFKVHLENQYYKVLEYCPNSDRMNGDLTVEEQILNTLIQVNTQLVCRIITESIKEIHINNGEIEVKLHFFEDIINGKVVGRNYLPNTFTLEFI
;
A
#
# COMPACT_ATOMS: atom_id res chain seq x y z
N MET A 1 13.80 4.30 27.25
CA MET A 1 13.44 3.77 28.59
C MET A 1 13.49 4.90 29.60
N SER A 2 12.70 4.85 30.67
CA SER A 2 12.72 5.83 31.77
C SER A 2 13.75 5.42 32.84
N VAL A 3 14.15 6.38 33.68
CA VAL A 3 14.86 6.15 34.95
C VAL A 3 13.89 6.43 36.10
N SER A 4 13.80 5.54 37.09
CA SER A 4 12.86 5.68 38.21
C SER A 4 13.28 4.87 39.44
N LYS A 5 12.73 5.23 40.60
CA LYS A 5 12.89 4.49 41.86
C LYS A 5 12.44 3.03 41.74
N HIS A 6 11.34 2.77 41.02
CA HIS A 6 10.84 1.41 40.82
C HIS A 6 11.84 0.53 40.06
N GLN A 7 12.38 1.05 38.95
CA GLN A 7 13.36 0.33 38.13
C GLN A 7 14.67 0.06 38.87
N PHE A 8 15.11 1.00 39.72
CA PHE A 8 16.27 0.76 40.59
C PHE A 8 16.06 -0.48 41.46
N PHE A 9 14.93 -0.58 42.17
CA PHE A 9 14.68 -1.71 43.07
C PHE A 9 14.39 -3.02 42.34
N GLU A 10 13.83 -2.96 41.13
CA GLU A 10 13.67 -4.13 40.27
C GLU A 10 15.04 -4.75 39.92
N MET A 11 15.99 -3.93 39.46
CA MET A 11 17.33 -4.40 39.12
C MET A 11 18.14 -4.79 40.35
N TYR A 12 18.08 -4.00 41.42
CA TYR A 12 18.72 -4.31 42.70
C TYR A 12 18.24 -5.65 43.27
N GLY A 13 16.93 -5.94 43.18
CA GLY A 13 16.32 -7.18 43.65
C GLY A 13 16.84 -8.45 42.95
N THR A 14 17.50 -8.32 41.79
CA THR A 14 18.11 -9.48 41.11
C THR A 14 19.36 -10.01 41.82
N GLY A 15 20.00 -9.19 42.65
CA GLY A 15 21.19 -9.58 43.42
C GLY A 15 22.43 -9.94 42.58
N ARG A 16 22.46 -9.57 41.29
CA ARG A 16 23.58 -9.84 40.39
C ARG A 16 23.78 -8.72 39.39
N GLU A 17 25.04 -8.51 38.98
CA GLU A 17 25.38 -7.66 37.84
C GLU A 17 25.25 -8.44 36.53
N ASP A 18 25.06 -7.73 35.42
CA ASP A 18 25.03 -8.31 34.08
C ASP A 18 25.58 -7.30 33.06
N ASP A 19 25.51 -7.64 31.78
CA ASP A 19 25.95 -6.76 30.69
C ASP A 19 25.13 -5.46 30.60
N ARG A 20 23.90 -5.46 31.14
CA ARG A 20 22.95 -4.35 31.07
C ARG A 20 22.88 -3.48 32.32
N TRP A 21 23.46 -3.89 33.45
CA TRP A 21 23.51 -3.05 34.63
C TRP A 21 24.70 -3.37 35.54
N ASP A 22 25.20 -2.35 36.22
CA ASP A 22 26.37 -2.37 37.10
C ASP A 22 26.04 -1.68 38.42
N PHE A 23 26.57 -2.18 39.54
CA PHE A 23 26.44 -1.52 40.84
C PHE A 23 27.66 -0.62 41.09
N LYS A 24 27.41 0.59 41.55
CA LYS A 24 28.43 1.56 41.93
C LYS A 24 28.08 2.17 43.28
N GLU A 25 29.10 2.33 44.12
CA GLU A 25 28.97 3.10 45.35
C GLU A 25 28.75 4.57 45.00
N ASP A 26 29.60 5.11 44.13
CA ASP A 26 29.50 6.44 43.54
C ASP A 26 30.07 6.42 42.10
N LEU A 27 29.76 7.42 41.29
CA LEU A 27 30.38 7.62 39.97
C LEU A 27 31.86 8.07 40.08
N HIS A 28 32.28 8.62 41.22
CA HIS A 28 33.66 9.01 41.52
C HIS A 28 34.36 9.89 40.45
N VAL A 29 33.63 10.72 39.71
CA VAL A 29 34.12 11.48 38.55
C VAL A 29 35.02 12.70 38.86
N LYS A 30 35.39 12.90 40.13
CA LYS A 30 36.23 14.04 40.56
C LYS A 30 37.67 13.91 40.06
N SER A 31 38.27 12.72 40.19
CA SER A 31 39.63 12.49 39.69
C SER A 31 39.60 12.24 38.18
N LYS A 32 40.65 12.70 37.49
CA LYS A 32 40.80 12.50 36.03
C LYS A 32 40.80 11.01 35.66
N GLU A 33 41.42 10.18 36.49
CA GLU A 33 41.52 8.72 36.29
C GLU A 33 40.16 8.02 36.39
N ASN A 34 39.40 8.34 37.43
CA ASN A 34 38.08 7.76 37.64
C ASN A 34 37.10 8.23 36.58
N PHE A 35 37.16 9.51 36.21
CA PHE A 35 36.36 10.05 35.12
C PHE A 35 36.64 9.34 33.79
N TYR A 36 37.91 9.04 33.47
CA TYR A 36 38.25 8.29 32.25
C TYR A 36 37.80 6.84 32.29
N SER A 37 37.80 6.22 33.48
CA SER A 37 37.25 4.88 33.65
C SER A 37 35.73 4.89 33.45
N PHE A 38 35.05 5.90 33.98
CA PHE A 38 33.63 6.12 33.74
C PHE A 38 33.31 6.38 32.26
N VAL A 39 34.08 7.21 31.56
CA VAL A 39 33.92 7.44 30.12
C VAL A 39 34.06 6.13 29.33
N LYS A 40 34.97 5.24 29.75
CA LYS A 40 35.10 3.90 29.15
C LYS A 40 33.82 3.09 29.28
N ASP A 41 33.19 3.12 30.45
CA ASP A 41 31.94 2.42 30.71
C ASP A 41 30.79 3.02 29.89
N VAL A 42 30.72 4.35 29.78
CA VAL A 42 29.76 5.05 28.91
C VAL A 42 29.89 4.62 27.45
N LEU A 43 31.12 4.59 26.93
CA LEU A 43 31.40 4.11 25.57
C LEU A 43 30.95 2.64 25.43
N ALA A 44 31.33 1.78 26.38
CA ALA A 44 31.00 0.36 26.35
C ALA A 44 29.48 0.10 26.37
N PHE A 45 28.74 0.73 27.28
CA PHE A 45 27.29 0.60 27.36
C PHE A 45 26.60 1.14 26.09
N SER A 46 27.00 2.31 25.61
CA SER A 46 26.38 2.91 24.41
C SER A 46 26.56 2.04 23.15
N ASN A 47 27.66 1.29 23.07
CA ASN A 47 27.96 0.34 21.98
C ASN A 47 27.34 -1.06 22.20
N SER A 48 26.75 -1.35 23.36
CA SER A 48 26.26 -2.69 23.75
C SER A 48 24.77 -2.74 24.07
N GLY A 49 23.97 -1.85 23.49
CA GLY A 49 22.51 -1.81 23.70
C GLY A 49 22.06 -0.92 24.87
N GLY A 50 22.95 -0.06 25.36
CA GLY A 50 22.73 0.75 26.55
C GLY A 50 22.83 -0.05 27.85
N GLY A 51 22.62 0.63 28.98
CA GLY A 51 22.60 -0.03 30.28
C GLY A 51 22.50 0.93 31.45
N TYR A 52 22.35 0.36 32.64
CA TYR A 52 22.09 1.08 33.87
C TYR A 52 23.29 1.05 34.81
N LEU A 53 23.54 2.17 35.49
CA LEU A 53 24.40 2.21 36.67
C LEU A 53 23.52 2.50 37.88
N LEU A 54 23.56 1.61 38.86
CA LEU A 54 22.85 1.77 40.12
C LEU A 54 23.83 2.32 41.15
N LEU A 55 23.58 3.55 41.60
CA LEU A 55 24.44 4.34 42.47
C LEU A 55 24.00 4.23 43.93
N GLY A 56 24.97 4.27 44.86
CA GLY A 56 24.75 4.08 46.29
C GLY A 56 24.70 2.61 46.71
N VAL A 57 25.24 1.70 45.88
CA VAL A 57 25.32 0.26 46.15
C VAL A 57 26.78 -0.17 46.21
N LYS A 58 27.18 -0.73 47.35
CA LYS A 58 28.56 -1.17 47.55
C LYS A 58 28.86 -2.43 46.73
N ASP A 59 29.93 -2.37 45.93
CA ASP A 59 30.39 -3.48 45.10
C ASP A 59 30.59 -4.76 45.94
N ARG A 60 30.26 -5.92 45.35
CA ARG A 60 30.31 -7.29 45.91
C ARG A 60 29.38 -7.61 47.07
N THR A 61 29.18 -6.68 48.01
CA THR A 61 28.33 -6.87 49.19
C THR A 61 26.86 -6.53 48.92
N LEU A 62 26.60 -5.72 47.89
CA LEU A 62 25.27 -5.22 47.51
C LEU A 62 24.56 -4.47 48.63
N GLU A 63 25.32 -3.97 49.61
CA GLU A 63 24.78 -3.13 50.69
C GLU A 63 24.44 -1.75 50.13
N LEU A 64 23.23 -1.25 50.46
CA LEU A 64 22.85 0.13 50.19
C LEU A 64 23.61 1.03 51.16
N VAL A 65 24.49 1.86 50.62
CA VAL A 65 25.36 2.77 51.37
C VAL A 65 25.02 4.25 51.13
N GLY A 66 24.25 4.53 50.09
CA GLY A 66 23.97 5.89 49.63
C GLY A 66 25.14 6.49 48.85
N ILE A 67 24.87 7.59 48.15
CA ILE A 67 25.90 8.41 47.50
C ILE A 67 26.28 9.59 48.40
N GLU A 68 27.52 10.07 48.30
CA GLU A 68 27.97 11.23 49.08
C GLU A 68 27.57 12.56 48.42
N GLU A 69 27.51 12.61 47.08
CA GLU A 69 27.23 13.82 46.32
C GLU A 69 26.44 13.52 45.04
N GLU A 70 25.40 14.32 44.80
CA GLU A 70 24.65 14.28 43.54
C GLU A 70 25.43 14.99 42.42
N ILE A 71 25.49 14.36 41.26
CA ILE A 71 26.11 14.95 40.07
C ILE A 71 25.03 15.53 39.17
N ASP A 72 25.19 16.78 38.78
CA ASP A 72 24.29 17.40 37.80
C ASP A 72 24.46 16.76 36.40
N GLU A 73 23.33 16.38 35.80
CA GLU A 73 23.29 15.69 34.50
C GLU A 73 23.92 16.54 33.39
N ALA A 74 23.66 17.86 33.37
CA ALA A 74 24.17 18.75 32.35
C ALA A 74 25.69 18.96 32.48
N ASN A 75 26.19 19.17 33.70
CA ASN A 75 27.62 19.29 33.97
C ASN A 75 28.40 18.01 33.59
N LEU A 76 27.83 16.84 33.87
CA LEU A 76 28.43 15.57 33.45
C LEU A 76 28.44 15.43 31.93
N GLY A 77 27.36 15.86 31.27
CA GLY A 77 27.23 15.88 29.82
C GLY A 77 28.29 16.75 29.15
N GLU A 78 28.46 17.99 29.61
CA GLU A 78 29.49 18.92 29.13
C GLU A 78 30.90 18.37 29.33
N LYS A 79 31.17 17.70 30.46
CA LYS A 79 32.47 17.08 30.74
C LYS A 79 32.76 15.90 29.80
N ILE A 80 31.75 15.10 29.45
CA ILE A 80 31.88 14.03 28.45
C ILE A 80 32.11 14.64 27.06
N GLU A 81 31.32 15.64 26.67
CA GLU A 81 31.42 16.30 25.37
C GLU A 81 32.77 16.98 25.17
N SER A 82 33.26 17.75 26.14
CA SER A 82 34.59 18.37 26.09
C SER A 82 35.73 17.33 26.02
N THR A 83 35.51 16.13 26.53
CA THR A 83 36.49 15.04 26.49
C THR A 83 36.48 14.33 25.15
N LEU A 84 35.30 13.98 24.62
CA LEU A 84 35.12 13.16 23.42
C LEU A 84 34.95 13.98 22.13
N GLY A 85 34.64 15.27 22.22
CA GLY A 85 34.28 16.12 21.09
C GLY A 85 32.85 15.91 20.57
N TYR A 86 32.03 15.10 21.25
CA TYR A 86 30.63 14.86 20.95
C TYR A 86 29.88 14.39 22.20
N SER A 87 28.56 14.61 22.22
CA SER A 87 27.70 14.20 23.33
C SER A 87 27.27 12.74 23.22
N ILE A 88 27.21 12.02 24.35
CA ILE A 88 26.54 10.71 24.46
C ILE A 88 25.29 10.90 25.31
N ARG A 89 24.15 10.36 24.87
CA ARG A 89 22.88 10.48 25.59
C ARG A 89 22.85 9.57 26.82
N PHE A 90 22.57 10.16 27.97
CA PHE A 90 22.26 9.45 29.21
C PHE A 90 21.07 10.12 29.91
N SER A 91 20.60 9.52 30.99
CA SER A 91 19.59 10.10 31.89
C SER A 91 19.98 9.74 33.32
N LEU A 92 19.93 10.71 34.23
CA LEU A 92 20.35 10.52 35.62
C LEU A 92 19.21 10.91 36.56
N PHE A 93 18.95 10.07 37.56
CA PHE A 93 17.88 10.31 38.53
C PHE A 93 18.32 9.91 39.93
N TYR A 94 18.18 10.83 40.88
CA TYR A 94 18.44 10.61 42.31
C TYR A 94 17.14 10.61 43.10
N PHE A 95 17.09 9.83 44.18
CA PHE A 95 15.94 9.77 45.07
C PHE A 95 16.33 9.37 46.50
N GLU A 96 15.51 9.80 47.45
CA GLU A 96 15.66 9.43 48.86
C GLU A 96 15.03 8.06 49.18
N TYR A 97 15.72 7.30 50.03
CA TYR A 97 15.30 6.00 50.53
C TYR A 97 15.57 5.86 52.03
N GLU A 98 14.52 5.62 52.80
CA GLU A 98 14.63 5.37 54.23
C GLU A 98 14.94 3.90 54.50
N GLN A 99 16.04 3.63 55.19
CA GLN A 99 16.43 2.29 55.63
C GLN A 99 16.90 2.32 57.08
N LYS A 100 16.23 1.56 57.96
CA LYS A 100 16.60 1.39 59.37
C LYS A 100 16.92 2.73 60.07
N ASP A 101 15.99 3.68 59.96
CA ASP A 101 16.07 5.03 60.55
C ASP A 101 17.19 5.95 60.00
N LYS A 102 17.73 5.63 58.80
CA LYS A 102 18.63 6.51 58.05
C LYS A 102 18.04 6.82 56.67
N ALA A 103 18.04 8.09 56.30
CA ALA A 103 17.78 8.51 54.92
C ALA A 103 19.06 8.33 54.09
N LEU A 104 18.95 7.62 52.97
CA LEU A 104 20.02 7.40 52.01
C LEU A 104 19.59 7.98 50.66
N THR A 105 20.45 8.79 50.05
CA THR A 105 20.29 9.21 48.67
C THR A 105 20.82 8.11 47.75
N LEU A 106 19.99 7.62 46.82
CA LEU A 106 20.34 6.61 45.82
C LEU A 106 20.19 7.19 44.42
N GLY A 107 20.89 6.61 43.45
CA GLY A 107 20.85 7.09 42.06
C GLY A 107 20.70 5.97 41.03
N ILE A 108 20.12 6.31 39.90
CA ILE A 108 20.08 5.45 38.71
C ILE A 108 20.46 6.28 37.48
N MET A 109 21.47 5.82 36.76
CA MET A 109 21.88 6.38 35.49
C MET A 109 21.53 5.38 34.38
N TYR A 110 20.90 5.84 33.31
CA TYR A 110 20.72 5.06 32.10
C TYR A 110 21.56 5.65 30.96
N ILE A 111 22.52 4.88 30.47
CA ILE A 111 23.29 5.20 29.27
C ILE A 111 22.50 4.64 28.10
N HIS A 112 22.02 5.52 27.21
CA HIS A 112 21.20 5.08 26.08
C HIS A 112 22.04 4.33 25.07
N GLU A 113 21.38 3.39 24.40
CA GLU A 113 21.91 2.82 23.18
C GLU A 113 22.17 3.90 22.13
N SER A 114 23.30 3.80 21.43
CA SER A 114 23.66 4.69 20.34
C SER A 114 23.41 4.05 18.97
N ASP A 115 22.85 4.82 18.04
CA ASP A 115 22.67 4.48 16.62
C ASP A 115 23.99 4.50 15.83
N LYS A 116 25.04 5.07 16.44
CA LYS A 116 26.40 5.14 15.90
C LYS A 116 27.38 4.44 16.83
N ILE A 117 28.54 4.08 16.27
CA ILE A 117 29.66 3.56 17.07
C ILE A 117 30.33 4.73 17.79
N ASN A 118 30.32 4.70 19.12
CA ASN A 118 30.98 5.70 19.94
C ASN A 118 32.40 5.24 20.31
N VAL A 119 33.39 6.07 20.01
CA VAL A 119 34.80 5.86 20.34
C VAL A 119 35.42 7.15 20.87
N SER A 120 36.49 7.05 21.65
CA SER A 120 37.27 8.24 22.00
C SER A 120 38.18 8.64 20.84
N PRO A 121 38.16 9.90 20.36
CA PRO A 121 39.04 10.34 19.28
C PRO A 121 40.49 10.59 19.74
N LYS A 122 40.77 10.41 21.04
CA LYS A 122 42.11 10.56 21.63
C LYS A 122 42.33 9.54 22.73
N THR A 123 43.59 9.19 22.96
CA THR A 123 43.95 8.28 24.06
C THR A 123 43.81 9.01 25.41
N LEU A 124 43.04 8.42 26.33
CA LEU A 124 42.86 8.92 27.70
C LEU A 124 43.77 8.15 28.66
N ASN A 125 44.86 8.80 29.09
CA ASN A 125 45.90 8.20 29.91
C ASN A 125 45.60 8.28 31.41
N GLY A 126 45.80 7.16 32.11
CA GLY A 126 45.96 7.11 33.56
C GLY A 126 47.43 7.20 33.98
N PRO A 127 47.74 7.08 35.29
CA PRO A 127 49.10 7.26 35.82
C PRO A 127 50.12 6.22 35.31
N LYS A 128 49.67 5.01 34.97
CA LYS A 128 50.54 3.89 34.57
C LYS A 128 50.27 3.35 33.16
N LYS A 129 49.06 3.53 32.62
CA LYS A 129 48.64 3.01 31.32
C LYS A 129 47.46 3.79 30.74
N ALA A 130 47.23 3.64 29.44
CA ALA A 130 46.01 4.11 28.79
C ALA A 130 44.77 3.42 29.39
N ILE A 131 43.75 4.21 29.70
CA ILE A 131 42.45 3.73 30.20
C ILE A 131 41.51 3.49 29.01
N VAL A 132 41.44 4.49 28.13
CA VAL A 132 40.72 4.47 26.86
C VAL A 132 41.72 4.74 25.75
N GLN A 133 41.82 3.82 24.79
CA GLN A 133 42.66 3.96 23.60
C GLN A 133 41.89 4.70 22.51
N GLU A 134 42.62 5.50 21.73
CA GLU A 134 42.07 6.20 20.57
C GLU A 134 41.41 5.25 19.57
N ASN A 135 40.23 5.63 19.06
CA ASN A 135 39.44 4.92 18.05
C ASN A 135 39.17 3.44 18.36
N THR A 136 39.29 3.06 19.63
CA THR A 136 39.05 1.69 20.09
C THR A 136 37.60 1.56 20.53
N ILE A 137 36.92 0.54 19.98
CA ILE A 137 35.53 0.25 20.30
C ILE A 137 35.51 -0.62 21.55
N TYR A 138 34.86 -0.09 22.58
CA TYR A 138 34.61 -0.81 23.82
C TYR A 138 33.18 -1.34 23.85
N VAL A 139 32.99 -2.51 24.44
CA VAL A 139 31.69 -3.18 24.64
C VAL A 139 31.60 -3.75 26.05
N ARG A 140 30.37 -3.97 26.53
CA ARG A 140 30.10 -4.68 27.78
C ARG A 140 30.09 -6.19 27.56
N ARG A 141 30.85 -6.92 28.39
CA ARG A 141 30.85 -8.38 28.43
C ARG A 141 31.15 -8.88 29.83
N ASN A 142 30.28 -9.71 30.37
CA ASN A 142 30.36 -10.30 31.72
C ASN A 142 30.83 -9.26 32.75
N THR A 143 30.09 -8.15 32.85
CA THR A 143 30.32 -7.03 33.78
C THR A 143 31.59 -6.20 33.56
N ARG A 144 32.27 -6.34 32.40
CA ARG A 144 33.48 -5.59 32.07
C ARG A 144 33.38 -4.83 30.75
N SER A 145 34.04 -3.67 30.73
CA SER A 145 34.25 -2.85 29.53
C SER A 145 35.53 -3.29 28.83
N VAL A 146 35.39 -4.04 27.73
CA VAL A 146 36.50 -4.70 27.00
C VAL A 146 36.54 -4.25 25.54
N ASN A 147 37.67 -4.48 24.86
CA ASN A 147 37.78 -4.22 23.42
C ASN A 147 36.84 -5.14 22.64
N ALA A 148 36.15 -4.58 21.66
CA ALA A 148 35.31 -5.33 20.74
C ALA A 148 36.13 -6.37 19.95
N ASN A 149 35.61 -7.59 19.88
CA ASN A 149 36.12 -8.66 19.03
C ASN A 149 35.23 -8.81 17.78
N ARG A 150 35.55 -9.75 16.89
CA ARG A 150 34.81 -10.01 15.64
C ARG A 150 33.30 -10.19 15.86
N GLU A 151 32.89 -10.95 16.88
CA GLU A 151 31.47 -11.22 17.15
C GLU A 151 30.74 -9.94 17.58
N ASP A 152 31.40 -9.07 18.34
CA ASP A 152 30.83 -7.77 18.72
C ASP A 152 30.69 -6.86 17.50
N PHE A 153 31.67 -6.86 16.59
CA PHE A 153 31.58 -6.12 15.32
C PHE A 153 30.42 -6.60 14.46
N GLU A 154 30.20 -7.91 14.37
CA GLU A 154 29.06 -8.50 13.65
C GLU A 154 27.72 -8.06 14.28
N LYS A 155 27.60 -8.10 15.61
CA LYS A 155 26.40 -7.64 16.33
C LYS A 155 26.15 -6.14 16.15
N ILE A 156 27.20 -5.33 16.28
CA ILE A 156 27.13 -3.87 16.09
C ILE A 156 26.75 -3.55 14.64
N GLY A 157 27.33 -4.27 13.67
CA GLY A 157 27.04 -4.12 12.24
C GLY A 157 25.60 -4.50 11.87
N HIS A 158 25.12 -5.65 12.34
CA HIS A 158 23.72 -6.07 12.18
C HIS A 158 22.77 -5.03 12.76
N ARG A 159 23.05 -4.54 13.98
CA ARG A 159 22.23 -3.52 14.61
C ARG A 159 22.20 -2.20 13.82
N ILE A 160 23.35 -1.68 13.41
CA ILE A 160 23.43 -0.41 12.68
C ILE A 160 22.72 -0.53 11.31
N ASN A 161 22.84 -1.67 10.64
CA ASN A 161 22.12 -1.92 9.39
C ASN A 161 20.61 -2.07 9.61
N ASN A 162 20.18 -2.66 10.72
CA ASN A 162 18.76 -2.89 11.03
C ASN A 162 18.09 -1.68 11.72
N ALA A 163 18.82 -0.61 12.06
CA ALA A 163 18.25 0.61 12.64
C ALA A 163 17.31 1.36 11.69
N GLY A 164 17.25 0.96 10.41
CA GLY A 164 16.25 1.39 9.43
C GLY A 164 15.07 0.44 9.24
N GLU A 165 15.06 -0.74 9.85
CA GLU A 165 13.96 -1.71 9.72
C GLU A 165 12.98 -1.58 10.89
N TYR A 166 11.81 -1.05 10.57
CA TYR A 166 10.66 -1.00 11.47
C TYR A 166 10.13 -2.43 11.70
N GLU A 167 10.23 -2.95 12.92
CA GLU A 167 9.51 -4.17 13.30
C GLU A 167 8.02 -3.85 13.40
N PHE A 168 7.24 -4.36 12.44
CA PHE A 168 5.80 -4.19 12.40
C PHE A 168 5.15 -4.83 13.63
N LYS A 169 4.34 -4.06 14.37
CA LYS A 169 3.49 -4.64 15.42
C LYS A 169 2.41 -5.48 14.78
N GLU A 170 1.78 -6.37 15.55
CA GLU A 170 0.64 -7.16 15.08
C GLU A 170 -0.50 -6.28 14.53
N SER A 171 -0.71 -5.09 15.11
CA SER A 171 -1.63 -4.07 14.57
C SER A 171 -1.18 -3.49 13.22
N ASP A 172 0.13 -3.33 13.01
CA ASP A 172 0.69 -2.79 11.78
C ASP A 172 0.71 -3.86 10.69
N LEU A 173 0.95 -5.12 11.06
CA LEU A 173 0.76 -6.29 10.21
C LEU A 173 -0.71 -6.43 9.83
N MET A 174 -1.66 -6.25 10.75
CA MET A 174 -3.09 -6.24 10.43
C MET A 174 -3.48 -5.04 9.54
N ILE A 175 -2.85 -3.88 9.70
CA ILE A 175 -3.08 -2.72 8.82
C ILE A 175 -2.45 -2.97 7.44
N LEU A 176 -1.29 -3.60 7.37
CA LEU A 176 -0.62 -3.97 6.12
C LEU A 176 -1.36 -5.09 5.41
N GLU A 177 -1.85 -6.09 6.13
CA GLU A 177 -2.66 -7.20 5.63
C GLU A 177 -4.02 -6.67 5.18
N ARG A 178 -4.66 -5.80 5.97
CA ARG A 178 -5.85 -5.03 5.55
C ARG A 178 -5.56 -4.13 4.35
N ASN A 179 -4.39 -3.50 4.25
CA ASN A 179 -4.02 -2.64 3.12
C ASN A 179 -3.53 -3.45 1.91
N LYS A 180 -3.16 -4.72 2.08
CA LYS A 180 -2.80 -5.66 1.01
C LYS A 180 -4.05 -6.34 0.46
N GLU A 181 -5.02 -6.63 1.33
CA GLU A 181 -6.39 -7.05 1.00
C GLU A 181 -7.24 -5.88 0.44
N ARG A 182 -7.01 -4.64 0.92
CA ARG A 182 -7.61 -3.39 0.39
C ARG A 182 -6.71 -2.62 -0.56
N SER A 183 -5.56 -3.16 -0.98
CA SER A 183 -4.81 -2.64 -2.13
C SER A 183 -5.55 -3.10 -3.37
N ASP A 184 -6.77 -2.59 -3.49
CA ASP A 184 -7.76 -2.68 -4.53
C ASP A 184 -7.47 -3.79 -5.56
N SER A 185 -8.12 -4.95 -5.35
CA SER A 185 -8.26 -5.93 -6.43
C SER A 185 -8.68 -5.22 -7.70
N LEU A 186 -8.26 -5.72 -8.86
CA LEU A 186 -8.56 -5.09 -10.15
C LEU A 186 -10.07 -4.81 -10.31
N ALA A 187 -10.92 -5.65 -9.72
CA ALA A 187 -12.38 -5.49 -9.63
C ALA A 187 -12.78 -4.16 -8.96
N ILE A 188 -12.26 -3.86 -7.77
CA ILE A 188 -12.58 -2.62 -7.03
C ILE A 188 -12.12 -1.39 -7.82
N LYS A 189 -10.95 -1.45 -8.46
CA LYS A 189 -10.44 -0.33 -9.28
C LYS A 189 -11.31 -0.11 -10.50
N LEU A 190 -11.69 -1.19 -11.18
CA LEU A 190 -12.57 -1.14 -12.32
C LEU A 190 -13.93 -0.55 -11.92
N GLU A 191 -14.48 -0.94 -10.78
CA GLU A 191 -15.73 -0.38 -10.27
C GLU A 191 -15.63 1.14 -10.04
N LYS A 192 -14.60 1.60 -9.31
CA LYS A 192 -14.35 3.04 -9.08
C LYS A 192 -14.12 3.79 -10.39
N TYR A 193 -13.35 3.22 -11.32
CA TYR A 193 -13.06 3.77 -12.64
C TYR A 193 -14.34 3.96 -13.46
N ILE A 194 -15.18 2.92 -13.57
CA ILE A 194 -16.43 3.00 -14.33
C ILE A 194 -17.40 4.00 -13.69
N LYS A 195 -17.42 4.11 -12.35
CA LYS A 195 -18.24 5.11 -11.63
C LYS A 195 -17.63 6.53 -11.62
N GLY A 196 -16.39 6.70 -12.06
CA GLY A 196 -15.68 7.97 -11.94
C GLY A 196 -15.47 8.43 -10.50
N GLU A 197 -15.48 7.49 -9.54
CA GLU A 197 -15.24 7.77 -8.12
C GLU A 197 -13.74 7.88 -7.85
N PHE A 198 -13.32 8.96 -7.19
CA PHE A 198 -11.91 9.18 -6.91
C PHE A 198 -11.69 9.88 -5.57
N VAL A 199 -10.69 9.39 -4.82
CA VAL A 199 -10.23 9.99 -3.57
C VAL A 199 -8.72 10.05 -3.59
N PHE A 200 -8.16 11.27 -3.52
CA PHE A 200 -6.71 11.44 -3.52
C PHE A 200 -6.11 11.01 -2.18
N THR A 201 -5.33 9.93 -2.21
CA THR A 201 -4.64 9.35 -1.04
C THR A 201 -3.19 8.99 -1.39
N SER A 202 -2.36 8.71 -0.39
CA SER A 202 -0.99 8.21 -0.63
C SER A 202 -0.99 6.87 -1.38
N ASN A 203 -1.94 5.98 -1.05
CA ASN A 203 -2.13 4.71 -1.76
C ASN A 203 -2.48 4.93 -3.23
N GLU A 204 -3.41 5.84 -3.51
CA GLU A 204 -3.83 6.15 -4.88
C GLU A 204 -2.69 6.80 -5.68
N PHE A 205 -1.91 7.68 -5.04
CA PHE A 205 -0.70 8.23 -5.64
C PHE A 205 0.32 7.13 -5.98
N GLY A 206 0.62 6.24 -5.02
CA GLY A 206 1.53 5.11 -5.23
C GLY A 206 1.05 4.17 -6.34
N TYR A 207 -0.26 3.93 -6.43
CA TYR A 207 -0.85 3.16 -7.52
C TYR A 207 -0.60 3.83 -8.88
N LYS A 208 -0.98 5.11 -9.03
CA LYS A 208 -0.78 5.86 -10.27
C LYS A 208 0.69 5.98 -10.66
N LEU A 209 1.57 6.05 -9.67
CA LEU A 209 3.02 6.02 -9.85
C LEU A 209 3.51 4.68 -10.41
N ASN A 210 2.99 3.56 -9.88
CA ASN A 210 3.27 2.22 -10.42
C ASN A 210 2.71 2.06 -11.85
N GLU A 211 1.49 2.54 -12.11
CA GLU A 211 0.88 2.53 -13.43
C GLU A 211 1.77 3.27 -14.43
N LEU A 212 2.16 4.51 -14.10
CA LEU A 212 3.07 5.32 -14.88
C LEU A 212 4.43 4.63 -15.11
N TYR A 213 5.02 4.07 -14.05
CA TYR A 213 6.31 3.38 -14.12
C TYR A 213 6.28 2.13 -15.02
N ARG A 214 5.16 1.39 -15.06
CA ARG A 214 4.98 0.22 -15.92
C ARG A 214 4.83 0.57 -17.40
N HIS A 215 4.27 1.74 -17.71
CA HIS A 215 4.03 2.17 -19.10
C HIS A 215 5.22 2.91 -19.71
N GLN A 216 6.06 3.56 -18.91
CA GLN A 216 7.31 4.13 -19.39
C GLN A 216 8.37 3.03 -19.61
N VAL A 217 9.18 3.16 -20.67
CA VAL A 217 10.22 2.16 -21.04
C VAL A 217 11.65 2.70 -20.92
N LYS A 218 11.81 3.94 -20.45
CA LYS A 218 13.05 4.70 -20.62
C LYS A 218 13.95 4.66 -19.39
N TYR A 219 13.36 4.60 -18.20
CA TYR A 219 14.05 4.80 -16.94
C TYR A 219 13.87 3.59 -16.03
N ASN A 220 14.94 3.19 -15.34
CA ASN A 220 14.81 2.25 -14.22
C ASN A 220 14.19 2.95 -13.00
N LYS A 221 13.77 2.19 -11.98
CA LYS A 221 13.07 2.71 -10.79
C LYS A 221 13.84 3.84 -10.09
N LEU A 222 15.16 3.73 -9.98
CA LEU A 222 16.00 4.73 -9.33
C LEU A 222 16.09 6.03 -10.14
N GLU A 223 16.30 5.92 -11.45
CA GLU A 223 16.32 7.08 -12.37
C GLU A 223 14.97 7.78 -12.41
N PHE A 224 13.89 7.00 -12.50
CA PHE A 224 12.52 7.48 -12.45
C PHE A 224 12.25 8.25 -11.15
N ALA A 225 12.61 7.68 -10.00
CA ALA A 225 12.43 8.33 -8.71
C ALA A 225 13.23 9.64 -8.58
N ARG A 226 14.46 9.67 -9.09
CA ARG A 226 15.30 10.88 -9.11
C ARG A 226 14.70 11.99 -9.98
N LEU A 227 14.13 11.65 -11.12
CA LEU A 227 13.43 12.61 -11.99
C LEU A 227 12.27 13.28 -11.25
N LEU A 228 11.53 12.48 -10.47
CA LEU A 228 10.40 12.93 -9.67
C LEU A 228 10.80 13.67 -8.39
N GLY A 229 12.09 13.71 -8.04
CA GLY A 229 12.59 14.40 -6.86
C GLY A 229 12.47 13.60 -5.56
N PHE A 230 12.32 12.28 -5.62
CA PHE A 230 12.19 11.45 -4.43
C PHE A 230 13.53 11.29 -3.69
N GLU A 231 13.43 11.16 -2.37
CA GLU A 231 14.55 10.88 -1.48
C GLU A 231 15.03 9.43 -1.71
N ASN A 232 16.32 9.23 -1.99
CA ASN A 232 16.87 7.92 -2.38
C ASN A 232 16.54 6.77 -1.41
N HIS A 233 16.45 7.06 -0.10
CA HIS A 233 16.19 6.07 0.94
C HIS A 233 14.70 5.78 1.16
N ARG A 234 13.80 6.46 0.44
CA ARG A 234 12.33 6.39 0.62
C ARG A 234 11.58 6.17 -0.69
N ILE A 235 12.29 5.76 -1.74
CA ILE A 235 11.71 5.50 -3.05
C ILE A 235 10.58 4.48 -2.93
N ASP A 236 10.85 3.36 -2.25
CA ASP A 236 9.87 2.28 -2.11
C ASP A 236 8.62 2.74 -1.36
N ASP A 237 8.76 3.60 -0.35
CA ASP A 237 7.63 4.14 0.40
C ASP A 237 6.64 4.92 -0.48
N TYR A 238 7.12 5.65 -1.50
CA TYR A 238 6.22 6.33 -2.47
C TYR A 238 5.48 5.33 -3.36
N PHE A 239 6.19 4.30 -3.85
CA PHE A 239 5.59 3.25 -4.69
C PHE A 239 4.62 2.34 -3.91
N GLU A 240 4.83 2.19 -2.61
CA GLU A 240 3.97 1.40 -1.73
C GLU A 240 2.82 2.23 -1.12
N GLY A 241 2.76 3.53 -1.43
CA GLY A 241 1.71 4.42 -0.91
C GLY A 241 1.84 4.75 0.58
N LYS A 242 3.01 4.49 1.18
CA LYS A 242 3.33 4.84 2.57
C LYS A 242 3.56 6.34 2.76
N LEU A 243 3.88 7.06 1.67
CA LEU A 243 4.13 8.50 1.71
C LEU A 243 3.21 9.30 0.81
N PHE A 244 2.82 10.45 1.34
CA PHE A 244 2.05 11.43 0.59
C PHE A 244 2.98 12.23 -0.33
N PRO A 245 2.61 12.45 -1.61
CA PRO A 245 3.41 13.23 -2.53
C PRO A 245 3.42 14.72 -2.16
N THR A 246 4.48 15.42 -2.54
CA THR A 246 4.49 16.89 -2.59
C THR A 246 3.89 17.37 -3.91
N LEU A 247 3.49 18.64 -3.98
CA LEU A 247 3.07 19.26 -5.23
C LEU A 247 4.18 19.19 -6.30
N GLU A 248 5.44 19.35 -5.88
CA GLU A 248 6.59 19.24 -6.79
C GLU A 248 6.68 17.85 -7.43
N HIS A 249 6.47 16.77 -6.67
CA HIS A 249 6.47 15.41 -7.22
C HIS A 249 5.41 15.24 -8.33
N ILE A 250 4.20 15.76 -8.08
CA ILE A 250 3.07 15.69 -9.02
C ILE A 250 3.36 16.52 -10.28
N LEU A 251 3.88 17.74 -10.11
CA LEU A 251 4.23 18.62 -11.23
C LEU A 251 5.36 18.05 -12.08
N ARG A 252 6.38 17.45 -11.45
CA ARG A 252 7.46 16.75 -12.16
C ARG A 252 6.92 15.56 -12.93
N ALA A 253 6.08 14.72 -12.32
CA ALA A 253 5.50 13.56 -12.99
C ALA A 253 4.65 13.96 -14.20
N THR A 254 3.74 14.91 -14.03
CA THR A 254 2.88 15.38 -15.12
C THR A 254 3.67 16.03 -16.25
N THR A 255 4.67 16.86 -15.92
CA THR A 255 5.49 17.54 -16.94
C THR A 255 6.42 16.58 -17.68
N ILE A 256 7.15 15.73 -16.96
CA ILE A 256 8.18 14.85 -17.55
C ILE A 256 7.56 13.77 -18.44
N PHE A 257 6.41 13.23 -18.03
CA PHE A 257 5.72 12.16 -18.74
C PHE A 257 4.56 12.66 -19.61
N ASN A 258 4.45 13.98 -19.79
CA ASN A 258 3.41 14.62 -20.61
C ASN A 258 2.00 14.14 -20.26
N LEU A 259 1.71 14.05 -18.96
CA LEU A 259 0.41 13.64 -18.45
C LEU A 259 -0.48 14.89 -18.29
N PRO A 260 -1.81 14.73 -18.37
CA PRO A 260 -2.72 15.81 -18.04
C PRO A 260 -2.54 16.27 -16.59
N SER A 261 -2.84 17.55 -16.33
CA SER A 261 -2.63 18.16 -15.01
C SER A 261 -3.45 17.52 -13.89
N ASP A 262 -4.57 16.89 -14.23
CA ASP A 262 -5.49 16.23 -13.30
C ASP A 262 -5.28 14.72 -13.21
N TYR A 263 -4.25 14.15 -13.88
CA TYR A 263 -4.02 12.71 -13.92
C TYR A 263 -3.99 12.07 -12.51
N PHE A 264 -3.37 12.74 -11.53
CA PHE A 264 -3.31 12.25 -10.14
C PHE A 264 -4.58 12.53 -9.32
N PHE A 265 -5.58 13.19 -9.89
CA PHE A 265 -6.78 13.67 -9.22
C PHE A 265 -8.09 13.12 -9.82
N THR A 266 -7.97 12.20 -10.77
CA THR A 266 -9.07 11.58 -11.53
C THR A 266 -8.82 10.06 -11.58
N PRO A 267 -9.84 9.19 -11.58
CA PRO A 267 -9.57 7.75 -11.65
C PRO A 267 -8.97 7.39 -13.00
N THR A 268 -7.98 6.51 -13.02
CA THR A 268 -7.40 5.98 -14.26
C THR A 268 -7.26 4.47 -14.17
N LEU A 269 -7.31 3.82 -15.32
CA LEU A 269 -6.97 2.42 -15.47
C LEU A 269 -6.19 2.27 -16.76
N HIS A 270 -5.03 1.61 -16.71
CA HIS A 270 -4.15 1.44 -17.88
C HIS A 270 -3.70 2.77 -18.51
N MET A 271 -3.45 3.80 -17.69
CA MET A 271 -3.15 5.19 -18.08
C MET A 271 -4.32 5.97 -18.70
N GLU A 272 -5.48 5.34 -18.88
CA GLU A 272 -6.64 5.95 -19.54
C GLU A 272 -7.64 6.49 -18.52
N TYR A 273 -8.35 7.55 -18.90
CA TYR A 273 -9.51 8.05 -18.15
C TYR A 273 -10.72 7.14 -18.33
N PRO A 274 -11.78 7.24 -17.49
CA PRO A 274 -13.02 6.50 -17.67
C PRO A 274 -13.49 6.57 -19.12
N ILE A 275 -13.72 5.44 -19.77
CA ILE A 275 -14.01 5.37 -21.23
C ILE A 275 -15.17 6.26 -21.66
N TRP A 276 -16.11 6.57 -20.76
CA TRP A 276 -17.23 7.45 -21.06
C TRP A 276 -16.86 8.94 -21.02
N GLN A 277 -15.69 9.32 -20.54
CA GLN A 277 -15.16 10.68 -20.68
C GLN A 277 -14.69 10.97 -22.10
N GLU A 278 -14.40 9.95 -22.90
CA GLU A 278 -14.10 10.10 -24.32
C GLU A 278 -15.32 10.65 -25.08
N PRO A 279 -15.20 11.82 -25.75
CA PRO A 279 -16.35 12.49 -26.38
C PRO A 279 -17.11 11.63 -27.37
N LEU A 280 -16.41 10.80 -28.16
CA LEU A 280 -17.01 9.91 -29.14
C LEU A 280 -17.82 8.78 -28.49
N VAL A 281 -17.28 8.18 -27.41
CA VAL A 281 -17.97 7.11 -26.67
C VAL A 281 -19.23 7.68 -26.00
N SER A 282 -19.07 8.82 -25.32
CA SER A 282 -20.20 9.57 -24.74
C SER A 282 -21.28 9.86 -25.78
N TYR A 283 -20.89 10.36 -26.96
CA TYR A 283 -21.81 10.66 -28.05
C TYR A 283 -22.56 9.41 -28.53
N CYS A 284 -21.86 8.31 -28.80
CA CYS A 284 -22.48 7.06 -29.23
C CYS A 284 -23.48 6.51 -28.20
N ILE A 285 -23.22 6.67 -26.90
CA ILE A 285 -24.16 6.27 -25.85
C ILE A 285 -25.39 7.20 -25.84
N ILE A 286 -25.17 8.52 -25.82
CA ILE A 286 -26.25 9.53 -25.77
C ILE A 286 -27.14 9.47 -27.01
N GLU A 287 -26.58 9.16 -28.18
CA GLU A 287 -27.32 9.00 -29.43
C GLU A 287 -28.41 7.92 -29.30
N LYS A 288 -28.13 6.85 -28.54
CA LYS A 288 -29.06 5.73 -28.31
C LYS A 288 -30.17 6.06 -27.31
N MET A 289 -30.13 7.20 -26.64
CA MET A 289 -31.20 7.60 -25.73
C MET A 289 -32.47 7.94 -26.49
N LYS A 290 -33.60 7.38 -26.03
CA LYS A 290 -34.91 7.68 -26.60
C LYS A 290 -35.29 9.16 -26.41
N TYR A 291 -35.07 9.69 -25.21
CA TYR A 291 -35.30 11.09 -24.86
C TYR A 291 -34.03 11.67 -24.24
N LYS A 292 -33.34 12.54 -24.97
CA LYS A 292 -32.05 13.10 -24.54
C LYS A 292 -32.18 14.01 -23.31
N ASP A 293 -33.35 14.64 -23.14
CA ASP A 293 -33.62 15.54 -22.01
C ASP A 293 -33.60 14.82 -20.66
N ASP A 294 -33.86 13.51 -20.62
CA ASP A 294 -33.80 12.71 -19.40
C ASP A 294 -32.39 12.70 -18.78
N LEU A 295 -31.35 12.95 -19.58
CA LEU A 295 -29.97 13.02 -19.11
C LEU A 295 -29.76 14.15 -18.07
N PHE A 296 -30.48 15.26 -18.20
CA PHE A 296 -30.37 16.39 -17.26
C PHE A 296 -30.95 16.08 -15.87
N HIS A 297 -31.72 15.00 -15.76
CA HIS A 297 -32.36 14.58 -14.51
C HIS A 297 -31.66 13.37 -13.86
N CYS A 298 -30.51 12.95 -14.38
CA CYS A 298 -29.74 11.83 -13.85
C CYS A 298 -28.31 12.23 -13.51
N GLU A 299 -27.71 11.51 -12.56
CA GLU A 299 -26.29 11.66 -12.27
C GLU A 299 -25.47 11.11 -13.44
N LYS A 300 -24.71 11.99 -14.10
CA LYS A 300 -23.93 11.67 -15.31
C LYS A 300 -23.11 10.39 -15.16
N ASN A 301 -22.34 10.27 -14.09
CA ASN A 301 -21.43 9.14 -13.88
C ASN A 301 -22.20 7.82 -13.71
N LYS A 302 -23.27 7.86 -12.91
CA LYS A 302 -24.16 6.72 -12.72
C LYS A 302 -24.80 6.29 -14.05
N PHE A 303 -25.19 7.26 -14.88
CA PHE A 303 -25.77 6.96 -16.19
C PHE A 303 -24.84 6.14 -17.07
N PHE A 304 -23.61 6.62 -17.29
CA PHE A 304 -22.65 5.90 -18.12
C PHE A 304 -22.24 4.56 -17.50
N SER A 305 -22.06 4.52 -16.18
CA SER A 305 -21.76 3.31 -15.44
C SER A 305 -22.83 2.23 -15.66
N ASP A 306 -24.10 2.55 -15.42
CA ASP A 306 -25.22 1.61 -15.56
C ASP A 306 -25.39 1.13 -17.01
N VAL A 307 -25.15 1.99 -18.00
CA VAL A 307 -25.20 1.61 -19.42
C VAL A 307 -24.11 0.59 -19.76
N LEU A 308 -22.87 0.86 -19.35
CA LEU A 308 -21.73 -0.02 -19.63
C LEU A 308 -21.88 -1.37 -18.94
N TRP A 309 -22.34 -1.39 -17.68
CA TRP A 309 -22.60 -2.64 -16.95
C TRP A 309 -23.73 -3.46 -17.59
N GLN A 310 -24.83 -2.83 -18.03
CA GLN A 310 -25.90 -3.54 -18.72
C GLN A 310 -25.46 -4.07 -20.10
N LEU A 311 -24.61 -3.33 -20.81
CA LEU A 311 -24.01 -3.80 -22.05
C LEU A 311 -23.15 -5.05 -21.81
N ALA A 312 -22.24 -5.01 -20.83
CA ALA A 312 -21.37 -6.14 -20.49
C ALA A 312 -22.17 -7.37 -20.01
N GLY A 313 -23.16 -7.18 -19.14
CA GLY A 313 -24.06 -8.24 -18.70
C GLY A 313 -24.84 -8.86 -19.85
N GLY A 314 -25.36 -8.02 -20.76
CA GLY A 314 -26.05 -8.51 -21.96
C GLY A 314 -25.14 -9.27 -22.92
N MET A 315 -23.90 -8.81 -23.13
CA MET A 315 -22.89 -9.51 -23.92
C MET A 315 -22.57 -10.89 -23.35
N ARG A 316 -22.41 -10.98 -22.02
CA ARG A 316 -22.23 -12.26 -21.31
C ARG A 316 -23.42 -13.19 -21.54
N THR A 317 -24.62 -12.76 -21.21
CA THR A 317 -25.83 -13.59 -21.34
C THR A 317 -26.07 -14.02 -22.78
N PHE A 318 -25.81 -13.15 -23.77
CA PHE A 318 -25.90 -13.50 -25.18
C PHE A 318 -24.89 -14.59 -25.56
N SER A 319 -23.63 -14.44 -25.16
CA SER A 319 -22.59 -15.44 -25.41
C SER A 319 -22.91 -16.79 -24.77
N GLU A 320 -23.31 -16.80 -23.50
CA GLU A 320 -23.71 -18.03 -22.78
C GLU A 320 -24.93 -18.69 -23.43
N TRP A 321 -25.95 -17.91 -23.80
CA TRP A 321 -27.13 -18.44 -24.49
C TRP A 321 -26.77 -19.05 -25.85
N LEU A 322 -25.89 -18.40 -26.61
CA LEU A 322 -25.46 -18.87 -27.93
C LEU A 322 -24.80 -20.26 -27.84
N HIS A 323 -23.89 -20.44 -26.88
CA HIS A 323 -23.09 -21.65 -26.72
C HIS A 323 -23.71 -22.72 -25.79
N SER A 324 -24.81 -22.43 -25.11
CA SER A 324 -25.50 -23.41 -24.25
C SER A 324 -26.40 -24.36 -25.03
N GLU A 325 -26.70 -25.51 -24.41
CA GLU A 325 -27.75 -26.42 -24.88
C GLU A 325 -29.15 -25.89 -24.53
N ARG A 326 -30.17 -26.33 -25.28
CA ARG A 326 -31.56 -25.95 -25.03
C ARG A 326 -31.98 -26.39 -23.62
N ILE A 327 -32.42 -25.44 -22.80
CA ILE A 327 -32.89 -25.72 -21.44
C ILE A 327 -34.38 -26.15 -21.47
N PRO A 328 -34.78 -27.24 -20.80
CA PRO A 328 -36.18 -27.65 -20.72
C PRO A 328 -37.04 -26.61 -19.99
N ILE A 329 -38.07 -26.10 -20.66
CA ILE A 329 -38.96 -25.07 -20.11
C ILE A 329 -39.97 -25.72 -19.15
N GLN A 330 -39.79 -25.57 -17.83
CA GLN A 330 -40.69 -26.15 -16.82
C GLN A 330 -41.74 -25.15 -16.28
N SER A 331 -41.50 -23.83 -16.36
CA SER A 331 -42.52 -22.81 -16.04
C SER A 331 -42.08 -21.44 -16.57
N ILE A 332 -42.87 -20.82 -17.46
CA ILE A 332 -42.67 -19.43 -17.89
C ILE A 332 -43.60 -18.54 -17.07
N THR A 333 -43.04 -17.51 -16.44
CA THR A 333 -43.83 -16.35 -16.00
C THR A 333 -44.21 -15.54 -17.23
N ASN A 334 -45.52 -15.37 -17.49
CA ASN A 334 -46.05 -14.69 -18.69
C ASN A 334 -45.65 -13.19 -18.84
N ASN A 335 -44.87 -12.63 -17.93
CA ASN A 335 -44.48 -11.23 -17.96
C ASN A 335 -43.08 -11.07 -18.56
N LYS A 336 -42.96 -10.19 -19.57
CA LYS A 336 -41.68 -9.77 -20.13
C LYS A 336 -40.82 -9.15 -19.01
N PRO A 337 -39.64 -9.70 -18.69
CA PRO A 337 -38.75 -9.10 -17.70
C PRO A 337 -38.21 -7.77 -18.22
N LYS A 338 -37.76 -6.91 -17.31
CA LYS A 338 -36.93 -5.74 -17.69
C LYS A 338 -35.65 -6.23 -18.37
N TYR A 339 -35.09 -5.45 -19.30
CA TYR A 339 -33.94 -5.91 -20.11
C TYR A 339 -32.73 -6.30 -19.28
N LYS A 340 -32.44 -5.58 -18.19
CA LYS A 340 -31.34 -5.92 -17.26
C LYS A 340 -31.51 -7.26 -16.51
N TYR A 341 -32.69 -7.87 -16.59
CA TYR A 341 -33.02 -9.15 -15.96
C TYR A 341 -33.34 -10.25 -16.99
N ILE A 342 -33.06 -10.02 -18.28
CA ILE A 342 -33.17 -11.07 -19.30
C ILE A 342 -32.10 -12.13 -19.01
N ASP A 343 -32.53 -13.38 -18.88
CA ASP A 343 -31.68 -14.56 -18.74
C ASP A 343 -31.85 -15.54 -19.90
N ASP A 344 -31.02 -16.57 -19.93
CA ASP A 344 -31.02 -17.64 -20.93
C ASP A 344 -32.38 -18.38 -21.02
N ARG A 345 -33.02 -18.63 -19.87
CA ARG A 345 -34.34 -19.28 -19.79
C ARG A 345 -35.41 -18.45 -20.49
N TYR A 346 -35.45 -17.14 -20.26
CA TYR A 346 -36.37 -16.25 -20.96
C TYR A 346 -36.09 -16.23 -22.47
N LEU A 347 -34.83 -16.17 -22.88
CA LEU A 347 -34.46 -16.19 -24.30
C LEU A 347 -34.91 -17.49 -24.99
N TYR A 348 -34.69 -18.66 -24.37
CA TYR A 348 -35.18 -19.94 -24.88
C TYR A 348 -36.71 -20.00 -24.95
N SER A 349 -37.41 -19.36 -24.02
CA SER A 349 -38.88 -19.28 -24.07
C SER A 349 -39.40 -18.55 -25.31
N CYS A 350 -38.67 -17.53 -25.78
CA CYS A 350 -39.05 -16.73 -26.95
C CYS A 350 -38.92 -17.51 -28.27
N VAL A 351 -37.97 -18.46 -28.33
CA VAL A 351 -37.69 -19.27 -29.53
C VAL A 351 -38.19 -20.71 -29.40
N ASN A 352 -39.05 -21.00 -28.42
CA ASN A 352 -39.55 -22.36 -28.15
C ASN A 352 -40.31 -22.97 -29.34
N TYR A 353 -40.84 -22.14 -30.24
CA TYR A 353 -41.51 -22.58 -31.46
C TYR A 353 -40.55 -23.19 -32.50
N MET A 354 -39.25 -22.92 -32.41
CA MET A 354 -38.22 -23.49 -33.29
C MET A 354 -37.88 -24.92 -32.86
N ASN A 355 -37.72 -25.83 -33.82
CA ASN A 355 -37.11 -27.14 -33.55
C ASN A 355 -35.57 -27.03 -33.38
N ASP A 356 -34.88 -28.12 -33.06
CA ASP A 356 -33.45 -28.07 -32.75
C ASP A 356 -32.57 -27.70 -33.96
N ILE A 357 -32.96 -28.09 -35.18
CA ILE A 357 -32.25 -27.73 -36.41
C ILE A 357 -32.43 -26.24 -36.72
N GLU A 358 -33.67 -25.74 -36.59
CA GLU A 358 -33.99 -24.32 -36.77
C GLU A 358 -33.25 -23.44 -35.76
N LEU A 359 -33.26 -23.85 -34.48
CA LEU A 359 -32.55 -23.15 -33.42
C LEU A 359 -31.03 -23.15 -33.65
N TYR A 360 -30.46 -24.28 -34.07
CA TYR A 360 -29.05 -24.37 -34.42
C TYR A 360 -28.66 -23.39 -35.54
N ASN A 361 -29.41 -23.40 -36.65
CA ASN A 361 -29.17 -22.48 -37.76
C ASN A 361 -29.35 -21.02 -37.35
N PHE A 362 -30.33 -20.74 -36.49
CA PHE A 362 -30.56 -19.40 -35.95
C PHE A 362 -29.39 -18.90 -35.09
N LYS A 363 -28.87 -19.77 -34.20
CA LYS A 363 -27.67 -19.48 -33.41
C LYS A 363 -26.46 -19.23 -34.31
N VAL A 364 -26.19 -20.07 -35.29
CA VAL A 364 -25.09 -19.88 -36.26
C VAL A 364 -25.23 -18.55 -37.02
N HIS A 365 -26.45 -18.16 -37.40
CA HIS A 365 -26.70 -16.86 -38.02
C HIS A 365 -26.33 -15.71 -37.07
N LEU A 366 -26.81 -15.74 -35.84
CA LEU A 366 -26.54 -14.70 -34.83
C LEU A 366 -25.05 -14.63 -34.46
N GLU A 367 -24.37 -15.77 -34.38
CA GLU A 367 -22.93 -15.86 -34.15
C GLU A 367 -22.16 -15.11 -35.24
N ASN A 368 -22.49 -15.36 -36.51
CA ASN A 368 -21.88 -14.66 -37.64
C ASN A 368 -22.23 -13.16 -37.66
N GLN A 369 -23.46 -12.81 -37.31
CA GLN A 369 -23.91 -11.42 -37.30
C GLN A 369 -23.21 -10.58 -36.22
N TYR A 370 -22.97 -11.17 -35.04
CA TYR A 370 -22.42 -10.49 -33.86
C TYR A 370 -21.00 -10.94 -33.52
N TYR A 371 -20.26 -11.53 -34.46
CA TYR A 371 -18.92 -12.09 -34.22
C TYR A 371 -17.96 -11.10 -33.56
N LYS A 372 -18.01 -9.80 -33.93
CA LYS A 372 -17.19 -8.76 -33.30
C LYS A 372 -17.54 -8.48 -31.85
N VAL A 373 -18.80 -8.62 -31.44
CA VAL A 373 -19.20 -8.50 -30.04
C VAL A 373 -18.69 -9.72 -29.26
N LEU A 374 -18.80 -10.90 -29.85
CA LEU A 374 -18.39 -12.18 -29.26
C LEU A 374 -16.87 -12.30 -29.10
N GLU A 375 -16.06 -11.70 -29.98
CA GLU A 375 -14.59 -11.63 -29.85
C GLU A 375 -14.13 -11.03 -28.50
N TYR A 376 -14.97 -10.22 -27.84
CA TYR A 376 -14.68 -9.58 -26.56
C TYR A 376 -15.38 -10.23 -25.36
N CYS A 377 -16.16 -11.29 -25.58
CA CYS A 377 -16.69 -12.12 -24.50
C CYS A 377 -15.63 -13.18 -24.14
N PRO A 378 -15.13 -13.22 -22.89
CA PRO A 378 -14.17 -14.25 -22.50
C PRO A 378 -14.83 -15.64 -22.55
N ASN A 379 -14.05 -16.66 -22.92
CA ASN A 379 -14.50 -18.05 -22.81
C ASN A 379 -14.74 -18.38 -21.34
N SER A 380 -15.88 -19.01 -21.02
CA SER A 380 -16.31 -19.39 -19.67
C SER A 380 -15.26 -20.16 -18.85
N ASP A 381 -14.30 -20.80 -19.52
CA ASP A 381 -13.26 -21.62 -18.91
C ASP A 381 -12.05 -20.84 -18.38
N ARG A 382 -11.98 -19.51 -18.59
CA ARG A 382 -10.87 -18.67 -18.13
C ARG A 382 -11.36 -17.58 -17.17
N MET A 383 -11.61 -17.96 -15.91
CA MET A 383 -11.55 -17.00 -14.81
C MET A 383 -10.12 -16.45 -14.73
N ASN A 384 -9.89 -15.26 -15.29
CA ASN A 384 -8.62 -14.55 -15.18
C ASN A 384 -8.58 -13.82 -13.82
N GLY A 385 -8.20 -14.55 -12.77
CA GLY A 385 -8.03 -13.98 -11.44
C GLY A 385 -9.34 -13.54 -10.79
N ASP A 386 -9.34 -12.38 -10.13
CA ASP A 386 -10.42 -11.88 -9.26
C ASP A 386 -11.59 -11.18 -10.01
N LEU A 387 -11.64 -11.24 -11.35
CA LEU A 387 -12.67 -10.56 -12.14
C LEU A 387 -13.81 -11.50 -12.57
N THR A 388 -15.05 -11.06 -12.36
CA THR A 388 -16.26 -11.61 -13.00
C THR A 388 -16.20 -11.46 -14.53
N VAL A 389 -17.05 -12.19 -15.25
CA VAL A 389 -17.08 -12.14 -16.73
C VAL A 389 -17.43 -10.74 -17.24
N GLU A 390 -18.40 -10.06 -16.62
CA GLU A 390 -18.74 -8.68 -16.95
C GLU A 390 -17.56 -7.72 -16.73
N GLU A 391 -16.85 -7.87 -15.62
CA GLU A 391 -15.64 -7.08 -15.33
C GLU A 391 -14.53 -7.35 -16.34
N GLN A 392 -14.37 -8.60 -16.79
CA GLN A 392 -13.40 -8.94 -17.83
C GLN A 392 -13.79 -8.30 -19.18
N ILE A 393 -15.08 -8.29 -19.54
CA ILE A 393 -15.57 -7.59 -20.75
C ILE A 393 -15.25 -6.10 -20.65
N LEU A 394 -15.62 -5.45 -19.53
CA LEU A 394 -15.36 -4.02 -19.33
C LEU A 394 -13.87 -3.69 -19.33
N ASN A 395 -13.05 -4.47 -18.61
CA ASN A 395 -11.60 -4.30 -18.59
C ASN A 395 -10.97 -4.48 -19.97
N THR A 396 -11.51 -5.38 -20.80
CA THR A 396 -11.10 -5.53 -22.19
C THR A 396 -11.48 -4.30 -23.02
N LEU A 397 -12.72 -3.80 -22.90
CA LEU A 397 -13.18 -2.62 -23.63
C LEU A 397 -12.35 -1.36 -23.33
N ILE A 398 -11.85 -1.21 -22.10
CA ILE A 398 -10.96 -0.09 -21.71
C ILE A 398 -9.65 -0.09 -22.51
N GLN A 399 -9.13 -1.28 -22.84
CA GLN A 399 -7.84 -1.43 -23.52
C GLN A 399 -7.96 -1.46 -25.05
N VAL A 400 -9.19 -1.39 -25.57
CA VAL A 400 -9.49 -1.45 -27.00
C VAL A 400 -9.57 -0.04 -27.57
N ASN A 401 -9.18 0.12 -28.84
CA ASN A 401 -9.27 1.40 -29.54
C ASN A 401 -10.69 2.00 -29.49
N THR A 402 -10.79 3.31 -29.24
CA THR A 402 -12.03 4.08 -29.13
C THR A 402 -13.01 3.84 -30.28
N GLN A 403 -12.55 3.71 -31.53
CA GLN A 403 -13.41 3.44 -32.69
C GLN A 403 -14.13 2.10 -32.59
N LEU A 404 -13.43 1.07 -32.11
CA LEU A 404 -14.00 -0.26 -31.92
C LEU A 404 -14.99 -0.27 -30.74
N VAL A 405 -14.68 0.44 -29.65
CA VAL A 405 -15.63 0.62 -28.53
C VAL A 405 -16.92 1.30 -29.01
N CYS A 406 -16.79 2.40 -29.78
CA CYS A 406 -17.94 3.10 -30.36
C CYS A 406 -18.76 2.19 -31.28
N ARG A 407 -18.09 1.35 -32.07
CA ARG A 407 -18.73 0.36 -32.94
C ARG A 407 -19.52 -0.67 -32.12
N ILE A 408 -18.92 -1.27 -31.09
CA ILE A 408 -19.58 -2.24 -30.20
C ILE A 408 -20.83 -1.61 -29.56
N ILE A 409 -20.71 -0.39 -29.02
CA ILE A 409 -21.83 0.35 -28.45
C ILE A 409 -22.94 0.55 -29.49
N THR A 410 -22.57 1.01 -30.68
CA THR A 410 -23.54 1.34 -31.74
C THR A 410 -24.25 0.11 -32.29
N GLU A 411 -23.55 -1.01 -32.44
CA GLU A 411 -24.08 -2.25 -33.02
C GLU A 411 -24.85 -3.10 -32.00
N SER A 412 -24.49 -2.98 -30.72
CA SER A 412 -25.09 -3.73 -29.62
C SER A 412 -26.29 -3.01 -29.02
N ILE A 413 -26.19 -1.70 -28.76
CA ILE A 413 -27.26 -0.94 -28.12
C ILE A 413 -28.27 -0.46 -29.17
N LYS A 414 -29.53 -0.86 -28.98
CA LYS A 414 -30.66 -0.42 -29.80
C LYS A 414 -31.24 0.90 -29.33
N GLU A 415 -31.56 0.99 -28.03
CA GLU A 415 -32.27 2.12 -27.43
C GLU A 415 -32.04 2.12 -25.92
N ILE A 416 -31.88 3.29 -25.32
CA ILE A 416 -31.72 3.49 -23.87
C ILE A 416 -32.91 4.29 -23.34
N HIS A 417 -33.51 3.80 -22.26
CA HIS A 417 -34.60 4.46 -21.54
C HIS A 417 -34.18 4.82 -20.12
N ILE A 418 -34.71 5.94 -19.64
CA ILE A 418 -34.63 6.33 -18.23
C ILE A 418 -36.06 6.43 -17.70
N ASN A 419 -36.43 5.54 -16.78
CA ASN A 419 -37.75 5.52 -16.16
C ASN A 419 -37.60 5.68 -14.65
N ASN A 420 -38.06 6.81 -14.09
CA ASN A 420 -37.95 7.11 -12.65
C ASN A 420 -36.52 6.97 -12.09
N GLY A 421 -35.50 7.36 -12.88
CA GLY A 421 -34.09 7.25 -12.51
C GLY A 421 -33.48 5.85 -12.66
N GLU A 422 -34.25 4.87 -13.14
CA GLU A 422 -33.75 3.54 -13.51
C GLU A 422 -33.43 3.50 -15.01
N ILE A 423 -32.22 3.07 -15.33
CA ILE A 423 -31.74 2.99 -16.71
C ILE A 423 -32.02 1.60 -17.25
N GLU A 424 -32.56 1.53 -18.46
CA GLU A 424 -32.83 0.29 -19.17
C GLU A 424 -32.19 0.35 -20.56
N VAL A 425 -31.22 -0.53 -20.80
CA VAL A 425 -30.52 -0.65 -22.09
C VAL A 425 -31.11 -1.80 -22.89
N LYS A 426 -31.72 -1.48 -24.04
CA LYS A 426 -32.18 -2.50 -24.99
C LYS A 426 -31.07 -2.87 -25.95
N LEU A 427 -30.84 -4.17 -26.12
CA LEU A 427 -29.76 -4.70 -26.94
C LEU A 427 -30.32 -5.34 -28.22
N HIS A 428 -29.64 -5.09 -29.34
CA HIS A 428 -30.03 -5.58 -30.65
C HIS A 428 -30.09 -7.11 -30.70
N PHE A 429 -29.09 -7.81 -30.16
CA PHE A 429 -29.07 -9.28 -30.16
C PHE A 429 -30.21 -9.90 -29.32
N PHE A 430 -30.60 -9.28 -28.20
CA PHE A 430 -31.78 -9.72 -27.45
C PHE A 430 -33.06 -9.49 -28.24
N GLU A 431 -33.18 -8.38 -28.95
CA GLU A 431 -34.33 -8.11 -29.79
C GLU A 431 -34.45 -9.07 -30.97
N ASP A 432 -33.32 -9.42 -31.59
CA ASP A 432 -33.30 -10.39 -32.68
C ASP A 432 -33.74 -11.78 -32.18
N ILE A 433 -33.29 -12.20 -30.99
CA ILE A 433 -33.74 -13.46 -30.35
C ILE A 433 -35.23 -13.39 -29.96
N ILE A 434 -35.66 -12.35 -29.26
CA ILE A 434 -37.05 -12.20 -28.78
C ILE A 434 -38.04 -12.21 -29.94
N ASN A 435 -37.69 -11.60 -31.07
CA ASN A 435 -38.54 -11.54 -32.24
C ASN A 435 -38.30 -12.70 -33.23
N GLY A 436 -37.33 -13.58 -32.97
CA GLY A 436 -36.92 -14.64 -33.88
C GLY A 436 -36.51 -14.14 -35.27
N LYS A 437 -35.93 -12.93 -35.35
CA LYS A 437 -35.62 -12.27 -36.61
C LYS A 437 -34.23 -12.66 -37.10
N VAL A 438 -34.17 -13.15 -38.34
CA VAL A 438 -32.94 -13.26 -39.12
C VAL A 438 -32.81 -11.97 -39.92
N VAL A 439 -32.15 -10.96 -39.37
CA VAL A 439 -31.80 -9.73 -40.10
C VAL A 439 -30.36 -9.88 -40.57
N GLY A 440 -30.11 -9.91 -41.88
CA GLY A 440 -28.75 -9.92 -42.39
C GLY A 440 -28.09 -8.58 -42.08
N ARG A 441 -26.93 -8.59 -41.43
CA ARG A 441 -26.06 -7.41 -41.36
C ARG A 441 -24.80 -7.76 -42.13
N ASN A 442 -24.61 -7.14 -43.29
CA ASN A 442 -23.44 -7.38 -44.12
C ASN A 442 -22.55 -6.14 -44.10
N TYR A 443 -21.25 -6.33 -43.83
CA TYR A 443 -20.29 -5.24 -43.82
C TYR A 443 -19.53 -5.23 -45.13
N LEU A 444 -19.55 -4.10 -45.83
CA LEU A 444 -18.72 -3.90 -47.01
C LEU A 444 -17.25 -3.79 -46.58
N PRO A 445 -16.34 -4.66 -47.10
CA PRO A 445 -14.94 -4.74 -46.65
C PRO A 445 -14.15 -3.42 -46.75
N ASN A 446 -14.59 -2.51 -47.63
CA ASN A 446 -13.82 -1.33 -48.01
C ASN A 446 -14.29 -0.05 -47.31
N THR A 447 -15.49 -0.04 -46.72
CA THR A 447 -16.13 1.17 -46.18
C THR A 447 -16.58 1.01 -44.74
N PHE A 448 -16.63 -0.23 -44.21
CA PHE A 448 -17.19 -0.55 -42.90
C PHE A 448 -18.63 -0.07 -42.69
N THR A 449 -19.35 0.28 -43.76
CA THR A 449 -20.78 0.60 -43.70
C THR A 449 -21.59 -0.67 -43.52
N LEU A 450 -22.57 -0.57 -42.62
CA LEU A 450 -23.54 -1.61 -42.31
C LEU A 450 -24.66 -1.58 -43.37
N GLU A 451 -24.82 -2.67 -44.14
CA GLU A 451 -26.03 -2.89 -44.95
C GLU A 451 -26.94 -3.88 -44.24
N PHE A 452 -28.23 -3.51 -44.13
CA PHE A 452 -29.28 -4.42 -43.66
C PHE A 452 -29.79 -5.21 -44.87
N ILE A 453 -29.72 -6.54 -44.79
CA ILE A 453 -30.25 -7.49 -45.78
C ILE A 453 -31.48 -8.19 -45.19
#